data_AF-A0A1V9K0D1-F1
#
_entry.id   AF-A0A1V9K0D1-F1
#
_cell.length_a   1.000
_cell.length_b   1.000
_cell.length_c   1.000
_cell.angle_alpha   90.00
_cell.angle_beta   90.00
_cell.angle_gamma   90.00
#
_symmetry.space_group_name_H-M   'P 1'
#
loop_
_entity.id
_entity.type
_entity.pdbx_description
1 polymer ?
#
loop_
_entity_poly.entity_id
_entity_poly.type
_entity_poly.pdbx_seq_one_letter_code
_entity_poly.pdbx_strand_id
1 'polypeptide(L)'
;MLNTGEQITCPAFDEPGNYHFERLCEDCDVKTLSRLNLGQVEDRYQVGRIWQNQFEAYMYVWALLSPAGSRPQWRETPTSPDVRRIARKLLTLRGFDVPAALIENQASTFAEAA
;
A
#
# COMPACT_ATOMS: atom_id res chain seq x y z
N MET A 1 17.25 -4.92 14.88
CA MET A 1 16.02 -5.32 14.17
C MET A 1 15.09 -4.13 14.18
N LEU A 2 15.09 -3.32 13.12
CA LEU A 2 14.24 -2.13 13.01
C LEU A 2 12.85 -2.59 12.61
N ASN A 3 11.98 -2.73 13.61
CA ASN A 3 10.57 -3.00 13.42
C ASN A 3 9.88 -1.66 13.10
N THR A 4 10.11 -1.14 11.89
CA THR A 4 9.43 0.04 11.32
C THR A 4 8.16 -0.36 10.56
N GLY A 5 7.61 -1.54 10.87
CA GLY A 5 6.33 -2.00 10.35
C GLY A 5 5.26 -1.04 10.81
N GLU A 6 4.75 -0.23 9.87
CA GLU A 6 3.61 0.62 10.10
C GLU A 6 2.47 -0.24 10.63
N GLN A 7 2.11 -0.02 11.89
CA GLN A 7 1.10 -0.82 12.56
C GLN A 7 -0.26 -0.49 11.96
N ILE A 8 -1.01 -1.54 11.65
CA ILE A 8 -2.45 -1.44 11.42
C ILE A 8 -3.06 -1.13 12.79
N THR A 9 -3.70 0.03 12.97
CA THR A 9 -4.19 0.51 14.27
C THR A 9 -5.71 0.59 14.36
N CYS A 10 -6.43 0.12 13.34
CA CYS A 10 -7.88 0.24 13.29
C CYS A 10 -8.58 -0.58 14.39
N PRO A 11 -9.35 0.04 15.30
CA PRO A 11 -10.09 -0.67 16.35
C PRO A 11 -11.13 -1.65 15.79
N ALA A 12 -11.65 -1.40 14.59
CA ALA A 12 -12.57 -2.29 13.89
C ALA A 12 -11.97 -3.67 13.58
N PHE A 13 -10.65 -3.83 13.67
CA PHE A 13 -10.00 -5.13 13.52
C PHE A 13 -9.87 -5.89 14.84
N ASP A 14 -9.91 -5.19 15.97
CA ASP A 14 -9.74 -5.78 17.30
C ASP A 14 -11.10 -6.03 18.00
N GLU A 15 -12.14 -5.28 17.65
CA GLU A 15 -13.47 -5.38 18.27
C GLU A 15 -14.56 -5.84 17.28
N PRO A 16 -15.16 -7.05 17.45
CA PRO A 16 -16.20 -7.60 16.57
C PRO A 16 -17.52 -6.82 16.43
N GLY A 17 -17.65 -5.65 17.07
CA GLY A 17 -18.83 -4.78 17.02
C GLY A 17 -18.57 -3.39 16.43
N ASN A 18 -17.31 -3.04 16.15
CA ASN A 18 -16.95 -1.73 15.63
C ASN A 18 -16.80 -1.81 14.11
N TYR A 19 -17.86 -1.44 13.38
CA TYR A 19 -17.90 -1.55 11.92
C TYR A 19 -17.54 -0.21 11.27
N HIS A 20 -16.42 -0.19 10.57
CA HIS A 20 -16.06 0.93 9.69
C HIS A 20 -16.46 0.60 8.25
N PHE A 21 -17.04 1.58 7.56
CA PHE A 21 -17.31 1.48 6.13
C PHE A 21 -16.08 1.85 5.30
N GLU A 22 -16.03 1.35 4.05
CA GLU A 22 -15.06 1.78 3.02
C GLU A 22 -15.04 3.33 2.98
N ARG A 23 -13.83 3.92 2.95
CA ARG A 23 -13.49 5.35 2.94
C ARG A 23 -13.57 6.11 4.26
N LEU A 24 -13.98 5.47 5.35
CA LEU A 24 -13.96 6.09 6.67
C LEU A 24 -12.65 5.84 7.43
N CYS A 25 -11.94 4.78 7.05
CA CYS A 25 -10.70 4.39 7.69
C CYS A 25 -9.77 3.75 6.67
N GLU A 26 -8.57 4.31 6.52
CA GLU A 26 -7.61 3.80 5.55
C GLU A 26 -7.25 2.34 5.81
N ASP A 27 -7.07 1.93 7.05
CA ASP A 27 -6.75 0.53 7.38
C ASP A 27 -7.86 -0.43 6.90
N CYS A 28 -9.14 -0.02 7.00
CA CYS A 28 -10.28 -0.76 6.47
C CYS A 28 -10.27 -0.82 4.93
N ASP A 29 -9.88 0.28 4.28
CA ASP A 29 -9.70 0.32 2.83
C ASP A 29 -8.58 -0.61 2.39
N VAL A 30 -7.44 -0.56 3.08
CA VAL A 30 -6.28 -1.43 2.83
C VAL A 30 -6.64 -2.90 3.05
N LYS A 31 -7.37 -3.24 4.12
CA LYS A 31 -7.86 -4.62 4.33
C LYS A 31 -8.81 -5.07 3.23
N THR A 32 -9.69 -4.19 2.78
CA THR A 32 -10.58 -4.49 1.65
C THR A 32 -9.77 -4.74 0.39
N LEU A 33 -8.86 -3.83 0.03
CA LEU A 33 -7.95 -3.95 -1.11
C LEU A 33 -7.13 -5.24 -1.07
N SER A 34 -6.62 -5.63 0.11
CA SER A 34 -5.80 -6.83 0.29
C SER A 34 -6.50 -8.15 -0.04
N ARG A 35 -7.84 -8.14 -0.16
CA ARG A 35 -8.69 -9.30 -0.46
C ARG A 35 -9.15 -9.35 -1.91
N LEU A 36 -8.91 -8.30 -2.68
CA LEU A 36 -9.32 -8.21 -4.08
C LEU A 36 -8.24 -8.79 -4.98
N ASN A 37 -8.65 -9.23 -6.17
CA ASN A 37 -7.73 -9.49 -7.28
C ASN A 37 -7.53 -8.23 -8.14
N LEU A 38 -6.56 -8.28 -9.06
CA LEU A 38 -6.20 -7.13 -9.91
C LEU A 38 -7.42 -6.56 -10.67
N GLY A 39 -8.21 -7.40 -11.34
CA GLY A 39 -9.37 -6.93 -12.10
C GLY A 39 -10.41 -6.22 -11.22
N GLN A 40 -10.66 -6.75 -10.02
CA GLN A 40 -11.59 -6.11 -9.07
C GLN A 40 -11.09 -4.74 -8.57
N VAL A 41 -9.77 -4.57 -8.44
CA VAL A 41 -9.16 -3.28 -8.06
C VAL A 41 -9.25 -2.28 -9.21
N GLU A 42 -8.96 -2.72 -10.44
CA GLU A 42 -9.10 -1.90 -11.65
C GLU A 42 -10.55 -1.43 -11.83
N ASP A 43 -11.53 -2.33 -11.71
CA ASP A 43 -12.96 -1.99 -11.80
C ASP A 43 -13.34 -0.91 -10.78
N ARG A 44 -12.90 -1.07 -9.52
CA ARG A 44 -13.17 -0.08 -8.46
C ARG A 44 -12.49 1.25 -8.71
N TYR A 45 -11.30 1.27 -9.28
CA TYR A 45 -10.61 2.50 -9.63
C TYR A 45 -11.37 3.24 -10.74
N GLN A 46 -11.80 2.52 -11.78
CA GLN A 46 -12.54 3.09 -12.91
C GLN A 46 -13.88 3.71 -12.49
N VAL A 47 -14.61 3.07 -11.57
CA VAL A 47 -15.86 3.64 -11.03
C VAL A 47 -15.64 4.66 -9.91
N GLY A 48 -14.39 5.06 -9.66
CA GLY A 48 -14.03 6.06 -8.67
C GLY A 48 -14.32 5.65 -7.23
N ARG A 49 -14.27 4.35 -6.91
CA ARG A 49 -14.44 3.80 -5.55
C ARG A 49 -13.15 3.75 -4.74
N ILE A 50 -11.99 3.65 -5.39
CA ILE A 50 -10.68 3.78 -4.76
C ILE A 50 -9.93 4.98 -5.33
N TRP A 51 -9.03 5.56 -4.54
CA TRP A 51 -8.25 6.73 -4.94
C TRP A 51 -6.97 6.34 -5.66
N GLN A 52 -6.36 7.29 -6.38
CA GLN A 52 -5.16 7.04 -7.19
C GLN A 52 -4.01 6.46 -6.35
N ASN A 53 -3.76 6.99 -5.15
CA ASN A 53 -2.71 6.49 -4.27
C ASN A 53 -2.94 5.03 -3.82
N GLN A 54 -4.19 4.64 -3.56
CA GLN A 54 -4.58 3.27 -3.23
C GLN A 54 -4.36 2.32 -4.40
N PHE A 55 -4.74 2.76 -5.61
CA PHE A 55 -4.54 2.00 -6.84
C PHE A 55 -3.04 1.79 -7.12
N GLU A 56 -2.25 2.86 -7.10
CA GLU A 56 -0.80 2.81 -7.32
C GLU A 56 -0.10 1.90 -6.30
N ALA A 57 -0.49 1.97 -5.02
CA ALA A 57 0.07 1.14 -3.97
C ALA A 57 -0.24 -0.34 -4.19
N TYR A 58 -1.49 -0.66 -4.57
CA TYR A 58 -1.88 -2.04 -4.88
C TYR A 58 -1.11 -2.57 -6.09
N MET A 59 -1.01 -1.80 -7.17
CA MET A 59 -0.31 -2.20 -8.37
C MET A 59 1.17 -2.45 -8.12
N TYR A 60 1.82 -1.61 -7.30
CA TYR A 60 3.19 -1.81 -6.87
C TYR A 60 3.36 -3.14 -6.11
N VAL A 61 2.52 -3.39 -5.10
CA VAL A 61 2.59 -4.63 -4.31
C VAL A 61 2.31 -5.86 -5.18
N TRP A 62 1.33 -5.79 -6.08
CA TRP A 62 1.04 -6.86 -7.03
C TRP A 62 2.23 -7.13 -7.96
N ALA A 63 2.87 -6.09 -8.49
CA ALA A 63 4.02 -6.20 -9.37
C ALA A 63 5.26 -6.75 -8.67
N LEU A 64 5.47 -6.37 -7.41
CA LEU A 64 6.54 -6.88 -6.55
C LEU A 64 6.38 -8.39 -6.30
N LEU A 65 5.14 -8.85 -6.05
CA LEU A 65 4.84 -10.26 -5.77
C LEU A 65 4.63 -11.10 -7.04
N SER A 66 4.41 -10.49 -8.20
CA SER A 66 4.23 -11.15 -9.49
C SER A 66 5.23 -10.63 -10.54
N PRO A 67 6.54 -10.91 -10.38
CA PRO A 67 7.58 -10.30 -11.21
C PRO A 67 7.54 -10.70 -12.69
N ALA A 68 6.96 -11.86 -13.04
CA ALA A 68 6.83 -12.31 -14.43
C ALA A 68 5.62 -11.73 -15.16
N GLY A 69 4.59 -11.28 -14.42
CA GLY A 69 3.34 -10.77 -15.00
C GLY A 69 3.24 -9.25 -15.06
N SER A 70 4.22 -8.53 -14.52
CA SER A 70 4.14 -7.08 -14.34
C SER A 70 4.98 -6.28 -15.33
N ARG A 71 4.49 -5.10 -15.70
CA ARG A 71 5.28 -4.16 -16.52
C ARG A 71 6.37 -3.53 -15.64
N PRO A 72 7.58 -3.28 -16.17
CA PRO A 72 8.72 -2.77 -15.38
C PRO A 72 8.41 -1.55 -14.51
N GLN A 73 7.65 -0.58 -15.04
CA GLN A 73 7.32 0.66 -14.34
C GLN A 73 6.55 0.45 -13.02
N TRP A 74 5.78 -0.64 -12.89
CA TRP A 74 5.03 -0.92 -11.67
C TRP A 74 5.92 -1.47 -10.56
N ARG A 75 7.16 -1.86 -10.86
CA ARG A 75 8.14 -2.32 -9.88
C ARG A 75 9.05 -1.21 -9.39
N GLU A 76 9.00 -0.04 -10.01
CA GLU A 76 9.74 1.12 -9.56
C GLU A 76 9.21 1.57 -8.20
N THR A 77 10.12 1.83 -7.26
CA THR A 77 9.75 2.29 -5.92
C THR A 77 8.95 3.59 -6.04
N PRO A 78 7.71 3.64 -5.52
CA PRO A 78 6.87 4.83 -5.63
C PRO A 78 7.56 6.04 -5.00
N THR A 79 7.44 7.24 -5.56
CA THR A 79 7.99 8.46 -4.95
C THR A 79 7.06 9.06 -3.91
N SER A 80 5.74 8.89 -4.08
CA SER A 80 4.72 9.41 -3.18
C SER A 80 4.79 8.75 -1.79
N PRO A 81 4.90 9.55 -0.70
CA PRO A 81 4.88 9.02 0.66
C PRO A 81 3.60 8.23 0.98
N ASP A 82 2.44 8.68 0.48
CA ASP A 82 1.16 8.00 0.70
C ASP A 82 1.11 6.64 0.02
N VAL A 83 1.63 6.54 -1.20
CA VAL A 83 1.69 5.26 -1.92
C VAL A 83 2.61 4.28 -1.19
N ARG A 84 3.78 4.74 -0.72
CA ARG A 84 4.68 3.91 0.10
C ARG A 84 3.98 3.43 1.36
N ARG A 85 3.31 4.35 2.08
CA ARG A 85 2.58 4.10 3.32
C ARG A 85 1.50 3.03 3.16
N ILE A 86 0.65 3.18 2.15
CA ILE A 86 -0.39 2.20 1.81
C ILE A 86 0.23 0.85 1.39
N ALA A 87 1.30 0.85 0.59
CA ALA A 87 1.98 -0.37 0.15
C ALA A 87 2.59 -1.16 1.33
N ARG A 88 3.20 -0.46 2.31
CA ARG A 88 3.69 -1.09 3.55
C ARG A 88 2.54 -1.80 4.27
N LYS A 89 1.40 -1.13 4.46
CA LYS A 89 0.22 -1.71 5.12
C LYS A 89 -0.33 -2.93 4.38
N LEU A 90 -0.39 -2.89 3.04
CA LEU A 90 -0.81 -4.01 2.21
C LEU A 90 0.09 -5.24 2.40
N LEU A 91 1.41 -5.05 2.38
CA LEU A 91 2.39 -6.13 2.60
C LEU A 91 2.25 -6.72 4.01
N THR A 92 2.19 -5.85 5.03
CA THR A 92 2.01 -6.27 6.43
C THR A 92 0.74 -7.10 6.63
N LEU A 93 -0.41 -6.67 6.09
CA LEU A 93 -1.68 -7.40 6.21
C LEU A 93 -1.66 -8.78 5.54
N ARG A 94 -0.85 -8.92 4.50
CA ARG A 94 -0.69 -10.17 3.74
C ARG A 94 0.41 -11.06 4.31
N GLY A 95 1.11 -10.62 5.36
CA GLY A 95 2.19 -11.37 6.01
C GLY A 95 3.48 -11.39 5.21
N PHE A 96 3.71 -10.41 4.33
CA PHE A 96 4.95 -10.26 3.57
C PHE A 96 5.90 -9.28 4.24
N ASP A 97 7.19 -9.50 4.04
CA ASP A 97 8.23 -8.57 4.46
C ASP A 97 8.10 -7.22 3.74
N VAL A 98 8.33 -6.13 4.47
CA VAL A 98 8.30 -4.77 3.93
C VAL A 98 9.70 -4.39 3.42
N PRO A 99 9.88 -4.09 2.12
CA PRO A 99 11.17 -3.65 1.59
C PRO A 99 11.66 -2.34 2.22
N ALA A 100 12.97 -2.24 2.48
CA ALA A 100 13.62 -1.03 3.00
C ALA A 100 13.35 0.22 2.14
N ALA A 101 13.26 0.06 0.82
CA ALA A 101 12.96 1.13 -0.13
C ALA A 101 11.59 1.80 0.11
N LEU A 102 10.65 1.12 0.77
CA LEU A 102 9.37 1.70 1.17
C LEU A 102 9.44 2.45 2.49
N ILE A 103 10.47 2.24 3.32
CA ILE A 103 10.59 2.82 4.66
C ILE A 103 11.39 4.12 4.61
N GLU A 104 12.46 4.17 3.82
CA GLU A 104 13.29 5.35 3.70
C GLU A 104 12.49 6.47 3.04
N ASN A 105 12.25 7.58 3.75
CA ASN A 105 11.92 8.84 3.09
C ASN A 105 13.13 9.17 2.21
N GLN A 106 12.93 9.43 0.92
CA GLN A 106 13.97 10.07 0.11
C GLN A 106 14.18 11.50 0.63
N ALA A 107 14.87 11.63 1.76
CA ALA A 107 15.39 12.87 2.31
C ALA A 107 16.85 13.09 1.87
N SER A 108 17.26 12.48 0.74
CA SER A 108 18.65 12.53 0.27
C SER A 108 18.70 12.86 -1.21
N THR A 109 18.45 14.13 -1.54
CA THR A 109 19.00 14.79 -2.74
C THR A 109 18.99 16.32 -2.54
N PHE A 110 19.71 16.82 -1.54
CA PHE A 110 20.17 18.22 -1.48
C PHE A 110 21.53 18.34 -0.74
N ALA A 111 22.42 17.37 -0.93
CA ALA A 111 23.76 17.43 -0.36
C ALA A 111 24.80 16.95 -1.39
N GLU A 112 24.91 17.65 -2.52
CA GLU A 112 26.08 17.60 -3.41
C GLU A 112 25.98 18.72 -4.47
N ALA A 113 26.01 19.98 -4.02
CA ALA A 113 26.30 21.15 -4.84
C ALA A 113 26.65 22.34 -3.92
N ALA A 114 27.78 22.26 -3.23
CA ALA A 114 28.44 23.37 -2.56
C ALA A 114 29.94 23.27 -2.79
#